data_AF-A0A519RLM7-F1
#
_entry.id   AF-A0A519RLM7-F1
#
_cell.length_a   1.000
_cell.length_b   1.000
_cell.length_c   1.000
_cell.angle_alpha   90.00
_cell.angle_beta   90.00
_cell.angle_gamma   90.00
#
_symmetry.space_group_name_H-M   'P 1'
#
loop_
_entity.id
_entity.type
_entity.pdbx_description
1 polymer ?
#
loop_
_entity_poly.entity_id
_entity_poly.type
_entity_poly.pdbx_seq_one_letter_code
_entity_poly.pdbx_strand_id
1 'polypeptide(L)'
;MKQNYLFGRKASRHSKFPLYSTLVLLLCCQALFSQLTIPAGNGYTFLDARPLSVDYTFERTASIYTAAEMGIAPGSTITGIRYYLESTTFTSITPIKVYLSNTSGTSYFSMIYSNVVPSSQPQYSGTLPSSTFVAGRWIYIPFTTPFTYTGNNVQVLVETNAGNGPTESSVSKQFRWSPGPNNSTQNWSTWQTTFNNNQYGIPESGRPNIQLFYTTAGAAGNVSFDNTVFTASENTTAAIVVNRNGGSTGAVSVNYATSTGTATPGVDYTAASGTLTWADGDMAPKTINIPINADFVLDNAETVNLTLSNPVGTTIANGSTATLTITDVLPPMQGTYTVGIGGDYPSLTNAGGIFQQINTRIAGVSGPLTINIISDLTGETGNIELNEIAGGHPVLIQPFGSARTITGALSTTTNLGLIRFNGTDNVTINGSLAGASVASCQIGGDASIRQLTIVNNSVGTTAGILFQSAMSGAYNNTVKNVNVVGYSPGYGYGIMYRVFPHSGSVPSLVNNQNSRVENCSVKKVLTGIYSSGSTTSNPSTGLIITQNDISAMGTDRVSKNAVLIANETNPQVTFNKV
;
A
#
# COMPACT_ATOMS: atom_id res chain seq x y z
N MET A 1 54.15 -28.41 -0.31
CA MET A 1 54.40 -27.24 0.59
C MET A 1 54.65 -26.01 -0.27
N LYS A 2 54.79 -24.83 0.37
CA LYS A 2 55.34 -23.53 -0.09
C LYS A 2 56.28 -23.58 -1.32
N GLN A 3 56.46 -22.54 -2.16
CA GLN A 3 55.87 -21.20 -2.43
C GLN A 3 56.44 -20.75 -3.83
N ASN A 4 56.21 -19.61 -4.49
CA ASN A 4 55.57 -18.30 -4.27
C ASN A 4 55.31 -17.65 -5.66
N TYR A 5 54.40 -16.66 -5.81
CA TYR A 5 54.67 -15.31 -6.40
C TYR A 5 53.41 -14.43 -6.51
N LEU A 6 53.58 -13.13 -6.75
CA LEU A 6 52.55 -12.08 -6.54
C LEU A 6 51.87 -11.56 -7.82
N PHE A 7 50.57 -11.27 -7.68
CA PHE A 7 49.87 -10.11 -8.26
C PHE A 7 48.84 -9.61 -7.21
N GLY A 8 48.40 -8.35 -7.15
CA GLY A 8 48.73 -7.17 -7.96
C GLY A 8 47.64 -6.10 -7.79
N ARG A 9 47.75 -5.23 -6.77
CA ARG A 9 46.62 -4.40 -6.29
C ARG A 9 46.67 -2.95 -6.81
N LYS A 10 45.81 -2.59 -7.77
CA LYS A 10 45.30 -1.22 -7.99
C LYS A 10 43.96 -1.24 -8.74
N ALA A 11 43.18 -0.16 -8.66
CA ALA A 11 41.76 -0.17 -8.99
C ALA A 11 41.35 0.95 -9.96
N SER A 12 40.27 0.70 -10.70
CA SER A 12 39.45 1.74 -11.33
C SER A 12 37.97 1.36 -11.35
N ARG A 13 37.14 2.32 -10.91
CA ARG A 13 35.70 2.53 -11.13
C ARG A 13 35.12 1.79 -12.37
N HIS A 14 33.90 1.26 -12.40
CA HIS A 14 32.65 1.82 -11.87
C HIS A 14 31.61 0.73 -11.55
N SER A 15 30.96 0.79 -10.38
CA SER A 15 29.71 0.08 -10.08
C SER A 15 28.74 1.02 -9.34
N LYS A 16 27.71 1.51 -10.04
CA LYS A 16 26.63 2.27 -9.41
C LYS A 16 25.59 1.30 -8.83
N PHE A 17 25.69 1.00 -7.54
CA PHE A 17 24.57 0.49 -6.76
C PHE A 17 24.20 1.52 -5.69
N PRO A 18 22.93 1.92 -5.55
CA PRO A 18 22.53 2.94 -4.59
C PRO A 18 22.55 2.40 -3.16
N LEU A 19 23.07 3.19 -2.22
CA LEU A 19 22.89 2.92 -0.79
C LEU A 19 21.44 3.26 -0.41
N TYR A 20 20.59 2.25 -0.23
CA TYR A 20 19.38 2.38 0.60
C TYR A 20 19.70 1.98 2.05
N SER A 21 20.62 2.75 2.65
CA SER A 21 21.07 2.57 4.04
C SER A 21 21.42 3.91 4.72
N THR A 22 20.83 5.01 4.24
CA THR A 22 20.97 6.34 4.85
C THR A 22 19.68 6.73 5.55
N LEU A 23 19.59 6.34 6.83
CA LEU A 23 18.98 7.09 7.92
C LEU A 23 17.85 8.06 7.52
N VAL A 24 16.65 7.52 7.25
CA VAL A 24 15.43 8.33 7.21
C VAL A 24 15.00 8.63 8.65
N LEU A 25 15.80 9.43 9.34
CA LEU A 25 15.37 10.15 10.54
C LEU A 25 14.53 11.34 10.07
N LEU A 26 13.36 11.06 9.50
CA LEU A 26 12.44 12.08 9.02
C LEU A 26 12.01 12.92 10.22
N LEU A 27 12.08 14.25 10.10
CA LEU A 27 11.74 15.17 11.19
C LEU A 27 10.22 15.18 11.47
N CYS A 28 9.71 14.12 12.10
CA CYS A 28 8.40 14.13 12.74
C CYS A 28 8.50 14.73 14.15
N CYS A 29 9.07 15.94 14.23
CA CYS A 29 9.01 16.76 15.44
C CYS A 29 7.62 17.43 15.50
N GLN A 30 6.57 16.61 15.71
CA GLN A 30 5.29 17.15 16.17
C GLN A 30 5.44 17.44 17.66
N ALA A 31 5.31 18.72 18.02
CA ALA A 31 5.56 19.18 19.38
C ALA A 31 4.32 18.92 20.27
N LEU A 32 4.45 18.13 21.33
CA LEU A 32 4.95 18.55 22.66
C LEU A 32 4.05 19.58 23.39
N PHE A 33 2.76 19.68 23.05
CA PHE A 33 1.88 20.75 23.52
C PHE A 33 0.49 20.25 23.96
N SER A 34 -0.07 20.88 25.00
CA SER A 34 -1.41 20.59 25.53
C SER A 34 -2.42 20.79 24.42
N GLN A 35 -3.27 19.79 24.22
CA GLN A 35 -4.26 19.76 23.16
C GLN A 35 -5.64 20.07 23.75
N LEU A 36 -6.07 21.33 23.66
CA LEU A 36 -7.46 21.69 23.92
C LEU A 36 -8.28 21.34 22.68
N THR A 37 -9.31 20.51 22.82
CA THR A 37 -10.35 20.38 21.79
C THR A 37 -11.53 21.27 22.15
N ILE A 38 -11.87 22.23 21.29
CA ILE A 38 -13.12 23.01 21.42
C ILE A 38 -14.15 22.41 20.47
N PRO A 39 -15.15 21.66 20.95
CA PRO A 39 -16.15 21.03 20.09
C PRO A 39 -17.19 22.06 19.59
N ALA A 40 -17.63 21.90 18.34
CA ALA A 40 -18.75 22.66 17.79
C ALA A 40 -20.05 22.40 18.57
N GLY A 41 -20.78 23.48 18.88
CA GLY A 41 -22.06 23.43 19.60
C GLY A 41 -23.21 23.05 18.66
N ASN A 42 -23.36 21.77 18.38
CA ASN A 42 -24.29 21.27 17.37
C ASN A 42 -25.77 21.43 17.74
N GLY A 43 -26.51 22.16 16.90
CA GLY A 43 -27.97 22.28 16.97
C GLY A 43 -28.58 22.85 15.69
N TYR A 44 -29.36 22.03 14.99
CA TYR A 44 -30.26 22.39 13.88
C TYR A 44 -29.66 22.78 12.51
N THR A 45 -30.54 23.18 11.60
CA THR A 45 -30.57 22.69 10.21
C THR A 45 -30.74 23.78 9.16
N PHE A 46 -30.00 23.63 8.05
CA PHE A 46 -30.30 24.11 6.69
C PHE A 46 -31.31 25.27 6.54
N LEU A 47 -30.81 26.49 6.37
CA LEU A 47 -31.10 27.36 5.22
C LEU A 47 -30.11 28.56 5.17
N ASP A 48 -29.99 29.17 3.99
CA ASP A 48 -29.23 30.39 3.65
C ASP A 48 -27.68 30.41 3.80
N ALA A 49 -27.05 31.42 3.18
CA ALA A 49 -25.60 31.62 3.02
C ALA A 49 -25.30 33.15 2.87
N ARG A 50 -24.12 33.74 3.13
CA ARG A 50 -22.74 33.26 3.41
C ARG A 50 -22.01 34.28 4.33
N PRO A 51 -20.82 33.97 4.90
CA PRO A 51 -19.88 34.96 5.41
C PRO A 51 -18.69 35.20 4.45
N LEU A 52 -18.15 36.42 4.46
CA LEU A 52 -16.98 36.90 3.69
C LEU A 52 -17.04 36.66 2.15
N SER A 53 -17.22 37.73 1.39
CA SER A 53 -17.38 37.67 -0.07
C SER A 53 -16.65 38.81 -0.76
N VAL A 54 -15.53 38.48 -1.43
CA VAL A 54 -14.72 39.29 -2.38
C VAL A 54 -14.22 40.67 -1.88
N ASP A 55 -13.05 41.18 -2.26
CA ASP A 55 -12.31 40.98 -3.52
C ASP A 55 -11.52 39.68 -3.74
N TYR A 56 -11.14 39.51 -5.01
CA TYR A 56 -10.65 38.29 -5.66
C TYR A 56 -9.45 37.58 -4.98
N THR A 57 -9.35 36.27 -5.23
CA THR A 57 -8.14 35.40 -5.15
C THR A 57 -7.74 34.68 -3.84
N PHE A 58 -8.49 34.74 -2.72
CA PHE A 58 -8.07 34.06 -1.46
C PHE A 58 -9.17 33.27 -0.73
N GLU A 59 -8.82 32.10 -0.19
CA GLU A 59 -9.65 31.32 0.73
C GLU A 59 -9.33 31.68 2.21
N ARG A 60 -10.36 31.87 3.05
CA ARG A 60 -10.20 32.32 4.45
C ARG A 60 -11.30 31.74 5.36
N THR A 61 -10.94 31.43 6.60
CA THR A 61 -11.89 31.15 7.70
C THR A 61 -11.49 31.91 8.96
N ALA A 62 -12.46 32.48 9.68
CA ALA A 62 -12.24 33.22 10.92
C ALA A 62 -13.24 32.78 11.99
N SER A 63 -12.81 32.67 13.25
CA SER A 63 -13.69 32.37 14.38
C SER A 63 -13.16 32.96 15.69
N ILE A 64 -14.07 33.40 16.56
CA ILE A 64 -13.76 33.77 17.95
C ILE A 64 -14.07 32.57 18.84
N TYR A 65 -13.17 32.29 19.77
CA TYR A 65 -13.33 31.29 20.82
C TYR A 65 -13.34 32.01 22.17
N THR A 66 -14.38 31.79 22.98
CA THR A 66 -14.56 32.57 24.21
C THR A 66 -13.63 32.12 25.33
N ALA A 67 -13.30 33.01 26.28
CA ALA A 67 -12.42 32.68 27.40
C ALA A 67 -12.85 31.41 28.19
N ALA A 68 -14.17 31.16 28.24
CA ALA A 68 -14.76 29.96 28.85
C ALA A 68 -14.59 28.69 28.01
N GLU A 69 -14.69 28.79 26.68
CA GLU A 69 -14.37 27.68 25.76
C GLU A 69 -12.87 27.36 25.73
N MET A 70 -12.05 28.40 25.85
CA MET A 70 -10.59 28.29 25.85
C MET A 70 -10.12 27.44 27.04
N GLY A 71 -10.51 27.76 28.27
CA GLY A 71 -10.12 26.99 29.47
C GLY A 71 -8.60 26.91 29.76
N ILE A 72 -7.76 27.53 28.93
CA ILE A 72 -6.31 27.63 29.09
C ILE A 72 -6.01 28.63 30.22
N ALA A 73 -4.95 28.39 31.01
CA ALA A 73 -4.52 29.35 32.03
C ALA A 73 -3.99 30.65 31.39
N PRO A 74 -4.37 31.85 31.89
CA PRO A 74 -3.79 33.11 31.44
C PRO A 74 -2.26 33.12 31.57
N GLY A 75 -1.55 33.66 30.57
CA GLY A 75 -0.09 33.62 30.48
C GLY A 75 0.48 32.38 29.79
N SER A 76 -0.36 31.41 29.39
CA SER A 76 0.06 30.28 28.56
C SER A 76 0.44 30.72 27.13
N THR A 77 1.33 29.97 26.50
CA THR A 77 1.79 30.22 25.13
C THR A 77 1.17 29.20 24.19
N ILE A 78 0.32 29.64 23.25
CA ILE A 78 -0.19 28.82 22.16
C ILE A 78 0.90 28.74 21.08
N THR A 79 1.18 27.52 20.62
CA THR A 79 2.34 27.15 19.81
C THR A 79 1.96 26.40 18.53
N GLY A 80 0.67 26.17 18.30
CA GLY A 80 0.15 25.61 17.05
C GLY A 80 -1.35 25.38 17.08
N ILE A 81 -1.88 24.88 15.97
CA ILE A 81 -3.28 24.45 15.81
C ILE A 81 -3.33 23.09 15.10
N ARG A 82 -4.35 22.28 15.38
CA ARG A 82 -4.84 21.27 14.41
C ARG A 82 -6.21 21.71 13.88
N TYR A 83 -6.43 21.52 12.58
CA TYR A 83 -7.74 21.65 11.92
C TYR A 83 -8.15 20.29 11.34
N TYR A 84 -9.42 19.91 11.47
CA TYR A 84 -9.94 18.66 10.90
C TYR A 84 -10.31 18.83 9.43
N LEU A 85 -9.98 17.84 8.58
CA LEU A 85 -10.27 17.86 7.14
C LEU A 85 -11.26 16.75 6.77
N GLU A 86 -12.43 17.13 6.23
CA GLU A 86 -13.49 16.18 5.85
C GLU A 86 -13.43 15.72 4.38
N SER A 87 -12.70 16.41 3.49
CA SER A 87 -12.70 16.09 2.05
C SER A 87 -11.35 16.38 1.36
N THR A 88 -11.04 15.64 0.29
CA THR A 88 -9.75 15.66 -0.42
C THR A 88 -9.89 16.05 -1.89
N THR A 89 -9.56 17.31 -2.20
CA THR A 89 -9.26 17.77 -3.57
C THR A 89 -8.01 18.65 -3.57
N PHE A 90 -6.85 18.03 -3.29
CA PHE A 90 -5.54 18.69 -3.23
C PHE A 90 -4.61 18.10 -4.30
N THR A 91 -4.07 18.95 -5.18
CA THR A 91 -3.19 18.54 -6.30
C THR A 91 -1.87 19.31 -6.33
N SER A 92 -1.63 20.20 -5.38
CA SER A 92 -0.49 21.12 -5.34
C SER A 92 0.00 21.38 -3.90
N ILE A 93 1.07 22.16 -3.76
CA ILE A 93 1.58 22.65 -2.47
C ILE A 93 0.77 23.90 -2.10
N THR A 94 0.04 23.88 -0.98
CA THR A 94 -0.86 24.98 -0.58
C THR A 94 -0.15 25.95 0.38
N PRO A 95 -0.06 27.26 0.06
CA PRO A 95 0.36 28.28 1.02
C PRO A 95 -0.71 28.49 2.10
N ILE A 96 -0.29 28.56 3.36
CA ILE A 96 -1.15 28.72 4.53
C ILE A 96 -0.61 29.82 5.43
N LYS A 97 -1.52 30.62 6.00
CA LYS A 97 -1.22 31.53 7.11
C LYS A 97 -2.19 31.36 8.27
N VAL A 98 -1.73 31.68 9.47
CA VAL A 98 -2.51 31.63 10.71
C VAL A 98 -2.25 32.89 11.52
N TYR A 99 -3.31 33.56 11.95
CA TYR A 99 -3.26 34.74 12.83
C TYR A 99 -4.11 34.48 14.07
N LEU A 100 -3.56 34.75 15.24
CA LEU A 100 -4.29 34.77 16.52
C LEU A 100 -4.18 36.17 17.15
N SER A 101 -5.28 36.64 17.74
CA SER A 101 -5.33 37.82 18.61
C SER A 101 -6.16 37.55 19.87
N ASN A 102 -5.72 38.15 20.99
CA ASN A 102 -6.55 38.24 22.19
C ASN A 102 -7.57 39.36 21.96
N THR A 103 -8.85 39.13 22.25
CA THR A 103 -9.93 40.10 22.06
C THR A 103 -10.94 40.04 23.20
N SER A 104 -11.51 41.19 23.57
CA SER A 104 -12.68 41.27 24.46
C SER A 104 -14.00 41.12 23.69
N GLY A 105 -13.97 41.21 22.35
CA GLY A 105 -15.15 41.04 21.50
C GLY A 105 -15.66 39.61 21.50
N THR A 106 -16.99 39.45 21.46
CA THR A 106 -17.70 38.18 21.26
C THR A 106 -18.21 38.02 19.82
N SER A 107 -17.96 39.02 18.96
CA SER A 107 -18.50 39.15 17.61
C SER A 107 -17.55 39.95 16.70
N TYR A 108 -17.79 39.88 15.39
CA TYR A 108 -17.10 40.69 14.38
C TYR A 108 -18.00 41.84 13.90
N PHE A 109 -17.37 42.93 13.45
CA PHE A 109 -18.03 43.95 12.63
C PHE A 109 -17.90 43.60 11.14
N SER A 110 -18.96 43.82 10.36
CA SER A 110 -19.01 43.60 8.92
C SER A 110 -18.30 44.71 8.14
N MET A 111 -16.97 44.79 8.24
CA MET A 111 -16.14 45.80 7.56
C MET A 111 -14.82 45.21 7.01
N ILE A 112 -14.05 46.06 6.31
CA ILE A 112 -12.88 45.73 5.48
C ILE A 112 -11.84 44.85 6.21
N TYR A 113 -11.23 43.93 5.44
CA TYR A 113 -10.19 42.96 5.83
C TYR A 113 -9.09 43.48 6.78
N SER A 114 -8.70 44.75 6.67
CA SER A 114 -7.76 45.45 7.56
C SER A 114 -8.11 45.38 9.04
N ASN A 115 -9.39 45.16 9.37
CA ASN A 115 -9.90 45.16 10.74
C ASN A 115 -10.02 43.74 11.32
N VAL A 116 -9.86 42.71 10.49
CA VAL A 116 -9.89 41.28 10.87
C VAL A 116 -8.47 40.72 10.98
N VAL A 117 -7.52 41.25 10.22
CA VAL A 117 -6.09 41.01 10.44
C VAL A 117 -5.64 41.81 11.67
N PRO A 118 -5.15 41.18 12.74
CA PRO A 118 -4.49 41.91 13.83
C PRO A 118 -3.26 42.63 13.27
N SER A 119 -2.88 43.80 13.81
CA SER A 119 -1.73 44.59 13.33
C SER A 119 -0.34 43.96 13.58
N SER A 120 -0.29 42.66 13.83
CA SER A 120 0.90 41.83 14.08
C SER A 120 1.22 40.91 12.90
N GLN A 121 2.44 40.37 12.91
CA GLN A 121 2.80 39.24 12.03
C GLN A 121 1.89 38.02 12.31
N PRO A 122 1.72 37.12 11.32
CA PRO A 122 1.05 35.83 11.55
C PRO A 122 1.88 34.94 12.50
N GLN A 123 1.17 34.04 13.18
CA GLN A 123 1.77 33.01 14.04
C GLN A 123 2.36 31.85 13.23
N TYR A 124 1.83 31.61 12.03
CA TYR A 124 2.45 30.78 10.99
C TYR A 124 2.25 31.40 9.61
N SER A 125 3.28 31.37 8.76
CA SER A 125 3.18 31.69 7.34
C SER A 125 4.13 30.81 6.55
N GLY A 126 3.60 29.90 5.74
CA GLY A 126 4.40 28.91 5.01
C GLY A 126 3.58 28.14 3.98
N THR A 127 4.05 26.94 3.64
CA THR A 127 3.45 26.04 2.64
C THR A 127 3.41 24.61 3.19
N LEU A 128 2.27 23.93 3.04
CA LEU A 128 2.15 22.51 3.37
C LEU A 128 2.14 21.66 2.08
N PRO A 129 2.85 20.52 2.03
CA PRO A 129 2.80 19.62 0.88
C PRO A 129 1.44 18.90 0.79
N SER A 130 1.02 18.54 -0.42
CA SER A 130 -0.27 17.87 -0.69
C SER A 130 -0.50 16.60 0.14
N SER A 131 0.55 15.85 0.45
CA SER A 131 0.51 14.64 1.31
C SER A 131 0.06 14.89 2.75
N THR A 132 -0.01 16.14 3.20
CA THR A 132 -0.51 16.52 4.53
C THR A 132 -2.04 16.47 4.59
N PHE A 133 -2.71 16.63 3.46
CA PHE A 133 -4.16 16.85 3.38
C PHE A 133 -4.89 15.53 3.11
N VAL A 134 -5.18 14.79 4.19
CA VAL A 134 -5.89 13.51 4.15
C VAL A 134 -7.28 13.66 4.79
N ALA A 135 -8.34 13.23 4.11
CA ALA A 135 -9.70 13.26 4.65
C ALA A 135 -9.83 12.36 5.89
N GLY A 136 -10.66 12.77 6.85
CA GLY A 136 -10.84 12.09 8.13
C GLY A 136 -9.67 12.27 9.10
N ARG A 137 -8.74 13.21 8.83
CA ARG A 137 -7.56 13.46 9.68
C ARG A 137 -7.43 14.93 10.11
N TRP A 138 -6.70 15.11 11.19
CA TRP A 138 -6.32 16.41 11.73
C TRP A 138 -4.98 16.88 11.15
N ILE A 139 -4.95 18.06 10.55
CA ILE A 139 -3.76 18.69 9.99
C ILE A 139 -3.14 19.60 11.05
N TYR A 140 -1.89 19.33 11.45
CA TYR A 140 -1.15 20.17 12.39
C TYR A 140 -0.41 21.32 11.67
N ILE A 141 -0.60 22.53 12.17
CA ILE A 141 0.11 23.74 11.75
C ILE A 141 0.87 24.27 12.98
N PRO A 142 2.20 24.05 13.07
CA PRO A 142 3.03 24.62 14.14
C PRO A 142 3.17 26.12 13.95
N PHE A 143 3.25 26.89 15.03
CA PHE A 143 3.54 28.32 14.94
C PHE A 143 5.05 28.58 14.84
N THR A 144 5.44 29.39 13.87
CA THR A 144 6.77 30.03 13.81
C THR A 144 6.91 31.13 14.85
N THR A 145 5.79 31.76 15.24
CA THR A 145 5.71 32.82 16.24
C THR A 145 4.74 32.39 17.34
N PRO A 146 5.21 31.97 18.52
CA PRO A 146 4.31 31.56 19.60
C PRO A 146 3.44 32.72 20.12
N PHE A 147 2.18 32.45 20.41
CA PHE A 147 1.16 33.43 20.78
C PHE A 147 0.84 33.36 22.28
N THR A 148 1.09 34.43 23.02
CA THR A 148 0.73 34.51 24.44
C THR A 148 -0.77 34.74 24.63
N TYR A 149 -1.43 33.80 25.31
CA TYR A 149 -2.84 33.90 25.68
C TYR A 149 -3.03 34.70 26.97
N THR A 150 -3.93 35.69 26.97
CA THR A 150 -4.13 36.61 28.09
C THR A 150 -5.33 36.30 28.98
N GLY A 151 -6.06 35.20 28.75
CA GLY A 151 -7.31 34.91 29.45
C GLY A 151 -8.57 35.60 28.90
N ASN A 152 -8.44 36.29 27.77
CA ASN A 152 -9.57 36.93 27.05
C ASN A 152 -10.19 35.94 26.03
N ASN A 153 -11.06 36.39 25.13
CA ASN A 153 -11.43 35.56 23.97
C ASN A 153 -10.25 35.50 23.00
N VAL A 154 -10.13 34.43 22.20
CA VAL A 154 -9.14 34.32 21.11
C VAL A 154 -9.84 34.36 19.77
N GLN A 155 -9.47 35.33 18.94
CA GLN A 155 -9.80 35.34 17.52
C GLN A 155 -8.73 34.54 16.78
N VAL A 156 -9.17 33.56 15.98
CA VAL A 156 -8.36 32.75 15.07
C VAL A 156 -8.76 33.07 13.64
N LEU A 157 -7.79 33.28 12.77
CA LEU A 157 -7.94 33.46 11.32
C LEU A 157 -6.96 32.53 10.60
N VAL A 158 -7.46 31.70 9.68
CA VAL A 158 -6.66 30.85 8.80
C VAL A 158 -6.91 31.22 7.35
N GLU A 159 -5.83 31.41 6.60
CA GLU A 159 -5.84 31.71 5.16
C GLU A 159 -5.24 30.53 4.38
N THR A 160 -5.83 30.20 3.23
CA THR A 160 -5.32 29.23 2.28
C THR A 160 -5.22 29.83 0.87
N ASN A 161 -4.27 29.30 0.10
CA ASN A 161 -3.93 29.76 -1.25
C ASN A 161 -3.46 31.22 -1.34
N ALA A 162 -2.32 31.56 -0.74
CA ALA A 162 -1.69 32.87 -0.84
C ALA A 162 -1.05 33.17 -2.23
N GLY A 163 -1.71 32.81 -3.33
CA GLY A 163 -1.27 32.99 -4.71
C GLY A 163 -2.21 33.87 -5.52
N ASN A 164 -1.67 34.85 -6.25
CA ASN A 164 -2.47 35.85 -6.97
C ASN A 164 -2.97 35.31 -8.32
N GLY A 165 -4.18 34.71 -8.37
CA GLY A 165 -4.75 34.09 -9.57
C GLY A 165 -6.29 34.21 -9.66
N PRO A 166 -6.87 34.67 -10.79
CA PRO A 166 -8.27 35.10 -10.85
C PRO A 166 -9.33 33.99 -11.07
N THR A 167 -8.95 32.70 -10.99
CA THR A 167 -9.81 31.59 -11.42
C THR A 167 -9.85 30.42 -10.44
N GLU A 168 -10.57 30.58 -9.31
CA GLU A 168 -10.95 29.46 -8.45
C GLU A 168 -12.48 29.38 -8.29
N SER A 169 -13.00 28.16 -8.26
CA SER A 169 -14.44 27.88 -8.32
C SER A 169 -15.03 27.63 -6.92
N SER A 170 -16.32 27.88 -6.74
CA SER A 170 -17.02 27.73 -5.45
C SER A 170 -17.07 26.30 -4.90
N VAL A 171 -16.67 25.31 -5.71
CA VAL A 171 -16.49 23.91 -5.29
C VAL A 171 -15.15 23.62 -4.60
N SER A 172 -14.16 24.52 -4.61
CA SER A 172 -12.80 24.26 -4.09
C SER A 172 -12.67 24.32 -2.56
N LYS A 173 -13.39 25.25 -1.89
CA LYS A 173 -13.26 25.61 -0.45
C LYS A 173 -12.69 24.50 0.45
N GLN A 174 -11.47 24.65 0.94
CA GLN A 174 -10.72 23.49 1.45
C GLN A 174 -10.99 23.13 2.93
N PHE A 175 -11.49 24.07 3.73
CA PHE A 175 -11.81 23.86 5.15
C PHE A 175 -13.33 24.02 5.37
N ARG A 176 -14.06 22.91 5.47
CA ARG A 176 -15.53 22.83 5.64
C ARG A 176 -15.92 21.90 6.78
N TRP A 177 -17.18 22.00 7.16
CA TRP A 177 -17.91 20.99 7.93
C TRP A 177 -19.20 20.63 7.18
N SER A 178 -19.60 19.35 7.26
CA SER A 178 -20.80 18.73 6.68
C SER A 178 -20.69 18.27 5.21
N PRO A 179 -21.08 17.01 4.90
CA PRO A 179 -21.06 16.43 3.55
C PRO A 179 -22.30 16.76 2.70
N GLY A 180 -23.12 17.76 3.09
CA GLY A 180 -24.33 18.14 2.36
C GLY A 180 -24.05 18.87 1.04
N PRO A 181 -24.95 18.79 0.04
CA PRO A 181 -24.74 19.42 -1.27
C PRO A 181 -24.79 20.96 -1.24
N ASN A 182 -25.28 21.57 -0.15
CA ASN A 182 -25.39 23.02 -0.01
C ASN A 182 -24.27 23.57 0.88
N ASN A 183 -23.23 24.14 0.27
CA ASN A 183 -22.09 24.75 0.95
C ASN A 183 -22.48 25.89 1.92
N SER A 184 -22.20 25.73 3.21
CA SER A 184 -22.13 26.85 4.18
C SER A 184 -21.01 26.65 5.20
N THR A 185 -20.51 27.76 5.76
CA THR A 185 -19.43 27.80 6.76
C THR A 185 -19.68 29.02 7.65
N GLN A 186 -20.63 28.92 8.60
CA GLN A 186 -21.26 30.05 9.35
C GLN A 186 -22.05 31.02 8.46
N ASN A 187 -22.79 31.97 9.08
CA ASN A 187 -23.63 32.97 8.43
C ASN A 187 -23.81 34.27 9.25
N TRP A 188 -24.32 35.31 8.58
CA TRP A 188 -25.14 36.36 9.21
C TRP A 188 -26.29 36.80 8.29
N SER A 189 -27.39 37.27 8.89
CA SER A 189 -28.66 37.48 8.22
C SER A 189 -28.80 38.87 7.56
N THR A 190 -29.02 38.85 6.24
CA THR A 190 -29.87 39.78 5.46
C THR A 190 -29.62 41.29 5.52
N TRP A 191 -29.04 41.81 4.43
CA TRP A 191 -29.49 43.00 3.69
C TRP A 191 -30.15 44.16 4.48
N GLN A 192 -29.33 45.12 4.91
CA GLN A 192 -29.72 46.54 4.91
C GLN A 192 -28.80 47.31 3.95
N THR A 193 -29.37 48.06 3.01
CA THR A 193 -28.63 48.90 2.05
C THR A 193 -28.14 50.22 2.66
N THR A 194 -28.48 50.46 3.93
CA THR A 194 -27.91 51.50 4.79
C THR A 194 -27.51 50.86 6.12
N PHE A 195 -26.21 50.72 6.37
CA PHE A 195 -25.72 50.26 7.69
C PHE A 195 -25.66 51.44 8.67
N ASN A 196 -26.65 51.52 9.56
CA ASN A 196 -26.52 52.32 10.78
C ASN A 196 -25.39 51.74 11.65
N ASN A 197 -24.44 52.60 12.02
CA ASN A 197 -23.05 52.28 12.38
C ASN A 197 -22.87 51.66 13.80
N ASN A 198 -23.67 50.65 14.17
CA ASN A 198 -23.66 50.10 15.53
C ASN A 198 -24.27 48.67 15.70
N GLN A 199 -24.49 47.91 14.62
CA GLN A 199 -24.99 46.53 14.74
C GLN A 199 -23.85 45.50 14.84
N TYR A 200 -23.73 44.90 16.02
CA TYR A 200 -22.90 43.74 16.31
C TYR A 200 -23.58 42.47 15.75
N GLY A 201 -22.82 41.60 15.10
CA GLY A 201 -23.31 40.27 14.74
C GLY A 201 -23.48 39.36 15.97
N ILE A 202 -24.49 38.49 15.97
CA ILE A 202 -24.69 37.48 17.04
C ILE A 202 -23.87 36.22 16.71
N PRO A 203 -22.92 35.77 17.56
CA PRO A 203 -22.04 34.65 17.21
C PRO A 203 -22.78 33.31 17.11
N GLU A 204 -22.74 32.69 15.93
CA GLU A 204 -23.27 31.34 15.70
C GLU A 204 -22.40 30.24 16.36
N SER A 205 -23.02 29.10 16.70
CA SER A 205 -22.36 27.96 17.35
C SER A 205 -21.60 27.02 16.41
N GLY A 206 -21.85 27.11 15.10
CA GLY A 206 -21.24 26.28 14.05
C GLY A 206 -19.80 26.68 13.70
N ARG A 207 -18.91 26.78 14.69
CA ARG A 207 -17.48 27.06 14.49
C ARG A 207 -16.76 25.81 13.95
N PRO A 208 -15.67 25.94 13.18
CA PRO A 208 -14.85 24.80 12.81
C PRO A 208 -14.24 24.16 14.06
N ASN A 209 -14.23 22.83 14.10
CA ASN A 209 -13.53 22.07 15.13
C ASN A 209 -12.03 22.33 14.98
N ILE A 210 -11.46 23.06 15.93
CA ILE A 210 -10.00 23.27 16.03
C ILE A 210 -9.49 22.65 17.32
N GLN A 211 -8.21 22.29 17.31
CA GLN A 211 -7.48 21.96 18.53
C GLN A 211 -6.34 22.94 18.71
N LEU A 212 -6.25 23.56 19.88
CA LEU A 212 -5.18 24.50 20.21
C LEU A 212 -4.06 23.76 20.93
N PHE A 213 -2.84 23.97 20.45
CA PHE A 213 -1.61 23.40 20.99
C PHE A 213 -0.94 24.49 21.83
N TYR A 214 -0.79 24.28 23.14
CA TYR A 214 -0.23 25.28 24.05
C TYR A 214 0.73 24.73 25.11
N THR A 215 1.53 25.60 25.71
CA THR A 215 2.28 25.37 26.94
C THR A 215 1.80 26.31 28.04
N THR A 216 1.70 25.82 29.28
CA THR A 216 1.48 26.66 30.46
C THR A 216 2.76 26.70 31.29
N ALA A 217 3.31 27.89 31.54
CA ALA A 217 4.53 28.04 32.33
C ALA A 217 4.32 27.51 33.76
N GLY A 218 5.22 26.64 34.23
CA GLY A 218 5.12 25.98 35.54
C GLY A 218 4.14 24.79 35.61
N ALA A 219 3.46 24.44 34.50
CA ALA A 219 2.62 23.25 34.47
C ALA A 219 3.44 21.97 34.19
N ALA A 220 3.00 20.86 34.76
CA ALA A 220 3.57 19.53 34.52
C ALA A 220 3.12 18.88 33.21
N GLY A 221 2.11 19.45 32.55
CA GLY A 221 1.52 18.92 31.32
C GLY A 221 0.58 17.73 31.55
N ASN A 222 -0.06 17.31 30.47
CA ASN A 222 -0.85 16.08 30.38
C ASN A 222 -0.14 15.04 29.50
N VAL A 223 -0.60 13.80 29.57
CA VAL A 223 -0.15 12.70 28.70
C VAL A 223 -1.32 12.16 27.88
N SER A 224 -1.12 11.88 26.61
CA SER A 224 -2.12 11.23 25.75
C SER A 224 -1.45 10.32 24.71
N PHE A 225 -2.20 9.37 24.15
CA PHE A 225 -1.83 8.78 22.86
C PHE A 225 -1.75 9.88 21.78
N ASP A 226 -0.94 9.68 20.73
CA ASP A 226 -0.92 10.59 19.57
C ASP A 226 -2.18 10.48 18.69
N ASN A 227 -2.76 9.27 18.64
CA ASN A 227 -4.00 8.96 17.92
C ASN A 227 -4.85 7.99 18.77
N THR A 228 -6.16 7.96 18.55
CA THR A 228 -7.08 6.99 19.21
C THR A 228 -7.21 5.67 18.44
N VAL A 229 -6.76 5.63 17.18
CA VAL A 229 -6.75 4.45 16.32
C VAL A 229 -5.36 4.28 15.71
N PHE A 230 -4.82 3.08 15.81
CA PHE A 230 -3.56 2.64 15.20
C PHE A 230 -3.83 1.45 14.28
N THR A 231 -2.95 1.22 13.30
CA THR A 231 -3.01 0.08 12.39
C THR A 231 -1.63 -0.55 12.26
N ALA A 232 -1.54 -1.87 12.37
CA ALA A 232 -0.33 -2.62 12.06
C ALA A 232 -0.69 -3.90 11.30
N SER A 233 0.24 -4.40 10.49
CA SER A 233 0.10 -5.69 9.85
C SER A 233 0.73 -6.78 10.70
N GLU A 234 0.29 -8.02 10.51
CA GLU A 234 0.96 -9.19 11.06
C GLU A 234 2.43 -9.29 10.63
N ASN A 235 3.23 -10.04 11.40
CA ASN A 235 4.69 -10.14 11.26
C ASN A 235 5.40 -8.77 11.30
N THR A 236 4.85 -7.80 12.03
CA THR A 236 5.46 -6.47 12.24
C THR A 236 5.51 -6.09 13.72
N THR A 237 5.76 -4.82 14.04
CA THR A 237 5.69 -4.29 15.40
C THR A 237 4.92 -2.98 15.37
N ALA A 238 3.77 -2.93 16.05
CA ALA A 238 3.00 -1.71 16.19
C ALA A 238 3.72 -0.73 17.12
N ALA A 239 4.00 0.47 16.61
CA ALA A 239 4.63 1.56 17.34
C ALA A 239 3.57 2.54 17.86
N ILE A 240 3.11 2.34 19.10
CA ILE A 240 2.08 3.18 19.72
C ILE A 240 2.76 4.38 20.39
N VAL A 241 2.58 5.57 19.81
CA VAL A 241 3.21 6.81 20.30
C VAL A 241 2.35 7.47 21.39
N VAL A 242 3.00 7.89 22.47
CA VAL A 242 2.42 8.60 23.62
C VAL A 242 3.21 9.89 23.86
N ASN A 243 2.50 11.01 23.94
CA ASN A 243 3.05 12.36 24.02
C ASN A 243 2.90 12.94 25.43
N ARG A 244 3.91 13.67 25.93
CA ARG A 244 3.75 14.61 27.06
C ARG A 244 3.56 16.02 26.51
N ASN A 245 2.52 16.68 26.97
CA ASN A 245 1.88 17.77 26.27
C ASN A 245 1.70 19.00 27.19
N GLY A 246 2.31 20.12 26.78
CA GLY A 246 1.98 21.48 27.26
C GLY A 246 2.43 21.86 28.65
N GLY A 247 3.28 21.05 29.25
CA GLY A 247 4.03 21.38 30.44
C GLY A 247 5.13 20.36 30.64
N SER A 248 6.28 20.82 31.14
CA SER A 248 7.47 20.00 31.37
C SER A 248 7.93 20.01 32.83
N THR A 249 7.25 20.79 33.69
CA THR A 249 7.66 21.02 35.08
C THR A 249 7.45 19.78 35.95
N GLY A 250 8.51 19.32 36.60
CA GLY A 250 8.53 18.08 37.37
C GLY A 250 8.61 16.83 36.50
N ALA A 251 9.07 15.72 37.09
CA ALA A 251 9.01 14.41 36.47
C ALA A 251 7.57 13.86 36.53
N VAL A 252 7.16 13.15 35.47
CA VAL A 252 5.81 12.56 35.38
C VAL A 252 5.87 11.14 34.81
N SER A 253 4.87 10.33 35.13
CA SER A 253 4.74 8.98 34.58
C SER A 253 3.30 8.56 34.35
N VAL A 254 3.12 7.56 33.50
CA VAL A 254 1.83 6.87 33.30
C VAL A 254 2.10 5.39 33.05
N ASN A 255 1.26 4.52 33.60
CA ASN A 255 1.29 3.09 33.28
C ASN A 255 0.51 2.82 31.99
N TYR A 256 0.96 1.83 31.21
CA TYR A 256 0.26 1.34 30.04
C TYR A 256 0.01 -0.16 30.10
N ALA A 257 -1.06 -0.62 29.44
CA ALA A 257 -1.33 -2.04 29.22
C ALA A 257 -2.14 -2.25 27.92
N THR A 258 -1.85 -3.36 27.24
CA THR A 258 -2.73 -3.96 26.23
C THR A 258 -3.79 -4.85 26.89
N SER A 259 -5.00 -4.88 26.35
CA SER A 259 -6.03 -5.87 26.67
C SER A 259 -6.71 -6.39 25.40
N THR A 260 -7.36 -7.55 25.52
CA THR A 260 -8.10 -8.21 24.43
C THR A 260 -9.12 -7.26 23.80
N GLY A 261 -9.16 -7.21 22.47
CA GLY A 261 -10.32 -6.71 21.72
C GLY A 261 -11.05 -7.91 21.12
N THR A 262 -10.91 -8.11 19.81
CA THR A 262 -11.10 -9.44 19.20
C THR A 262 -9.84 -10.28 19.27
N ALA A 263 -8.66 -9.64 19.14
CA ALA A 263 -7.37 -10.30 19.09
C ALA A 263 -6.97 -10.95 20.41
N THR A 264 -6.38 -12.13 20.31
CA THR A 264 -5.97 -13.02 21.40
C THR A 264 -4.48 -12.84 21.74
N PRO A 265 -4.14 -12.32 22.94
CA PRO A 265 -2.76 -12.17 23.36
C PRO A 265 -2.04 -13.53 23.43
N GLY A 266 -0.89 -13.61 22.79
CA GLY A 266 -0.09 -14.84 22.65
C GLY A 266 -0.33 -15.60 21.34
N VAL A 267 -1.44 -15.33 20.63
CA VAL A 267 -1.69 -15.86 19.27
C VAL A 267 -1.36 -14.77 18.25
N ASP A 268 -2.06 -13.63 18.30
CA ASP A 268 -2.04 -12.62 17.23
C ASP A 268 -1.12 -11.43 17.59
N TYR A 269 -0.90 -11.19 18.88
CA TYR A 269 0.04 -10.18 19.38
C TYR A 269 0.70 -10.59 20.71
N THR A 270 1.90 -10.07 20.96
CA THR A 270 2.53 -10.18 22.28
C THR A 270 1.99 -9.10 23.21
N ALA A 271 1.35 -9.50 24.31
CA ALA A 271 0.82 -8.55 25.30
C ALA A 271 1.91 -7.66 25.92
N ALA A 272 1.66 -6.36 26.00
CA ALA A 272 2.62 -5.37 26.46
C ALA A 272 2.05 -4.53 27.61
N SER A 273 2.84 -4.33 28.67
CA SER A 273 2.52 -3.43 29.78
C SER A 273 3.78 -2.88 30.43
N GLY A 274 3.66 -1.76 31.14
CA GLY A 274 4.78 -1.12 31.83
C GLY A 274 4.48 0.33 32.22
N THR A 275 5.53 1.12 32.41
CA THR A 275 5.43 2.54 32.77
C THR A 275 6.22 3.39 31.77
N LEU A 276 5.61 4.47 31.27
CA LEU A 276 6.29 5.52 30.53
C LEU A 276 6.65 6.65 31.50
N THR A 277 7.87 7.15 31.42
CA THR A 277 8.40 8.18 32.31
C THR A 277 9.00 9.33 31.52
N TRP A 278 8.80 10.55 32.02
CA TRP A 278 9.45 11.77 31.56
C TRP A 278 10.11 12.44 32.77
N ALA A 279 11.36 12.86 32.60
CA ALA A 279 12.06 13.67 33.60
C ALA A 279 11.46 15.09 33.71
N ASP A 280 11.89 15.86 34.71
CA ASP A 280 11.70 17.31 34.69
C ASP A 280 12.38 17.91 33.44
N GLY A 281 11.69 18.84 32.77
CA GLY A 281 12.10 19.40 31.48
C GLY A 281 11.88 18.48 30.26
N ASP A 282 11.82 17.15 30.42
CA ASP A 282 11.61 16.22 29.31
C ASP A 282 10.14 16.18 28.87
N MET A 283 9.93 16.29 27.57
CA MET A 283 8.62 16.16 26.91
C MET A 283 8.62 15.11 25.79
N ALA A 284 9.80 14.64 25.34
CA ALA A 284 9.97 13.88 24.11
C ALA A 284 9.02 12.67 24.06
N PRO A 285 8.34 12.39 22.92
CA PRO A 285 7.40 11.28 22.84
C PRO A 285 8.03 9.95 23.22
N LYS A 286 7.23 9.06 23.80
CA LYS A 286 7.64 7.70 24.18
C LYS A 286 6.81 6.72 23.36
N THR A 287 7.41 5.59 22.99
CA THR A 287 6.77 4.58 22.13
C THR A 287 6.61 3.28 22.89
N ILE A 288 5.39 2.72 22.86
CA ILE A 288 5.13 1.34 23.26
C ILE A 288 5.23 0.49 22.00
N ASN A 289 6.11 -0.51 22.01
CA ASN A 289 6.29 -1.44 20.90
C ASN A 289 5.50 -2.72 21.20
N ILE A 290 4.56 -3.08 20.33
CA ILE A 290 3.75 -4.30 20.44
C ILE A 290 4.11 -5.22 19.26
N PRO A 291 4.84 -6.32 19.48
CA PRO A 291 5.06 -7.34 18.45
C PRO A 291 3.72 -7.91 17.99
N ILE A 292 3.48 -7.89 16.69
CA ILE A 292 2.32 -8.51 16.05
C ILE A 292 2.81 -9.80 15.42
N ASN A 293 2.16 -10.90 15.77
CA ASN A 293 2.53 -12.23 15.31
C ASN A 293 2.02 -12.43 13.87
N ALA A 294 2.14 -13.64 13.34
CA ALA A 294 1.48 -14.09 12.12
C ALA A 294 1.29 -15.61 12.19
N ASP A 295 0.19 -16.11 11.66
CA ASP A 295 -0.14 -17.54 11.65
C ASP A 295 -0.32 -18.03 10.17
N PHE A 296 -1.02 -19.12 9.87
CA PHE A 296 -1.21 -19.63 8.50
C PHE A 296 -2.66 -19.54 7.97
N VAL A 297 -3.58 -18.98 8.76
CA VAL A 297 -4.99 -18.74 8.46
C VAL A 297 -5.16 -17.36 7.82
N LEU A 298 -6.19 -17.19 6.98
CA LEU A 298 -6.59 -15.87 6.47
C LEU A 298 -7.74 -15.37 7.35
N ASP A 299 -7.53 -14.27 8.06
CA ASP A 299 -8.44 -13.79 9.09
C ASP A 299 -8.97 -12.38 8.86
N ASN A 300 -10.00 -12.02 9.61
CA ASN A 300 -10.59 -10.69 9.52
C ASN A 300 -9.74 -9.67 10.27
N ALA A 301 -9.83 -8.38 9.91
CA ALA A 301 -9.08 -7.33 10.60
C ALA A 301 -9.47 -7.27 12.09
N GLU A 302 -8.50 -7.56 12.95
CA GLU A 302 -8.66 -7.79 14.37
C GLU A 302 -8.37 -6.55 15.23
N THR A 303 -8.67 -6.58 16.52
CA THR A 303 -8.49 -5.43 17.43
C THR A 303 -7.82 -5.77 18.75
N VAL A 304 -6.89 -4.91 19.16
CA VAL A 304 -6.26 -4.87 20.50
C VAL A 304 -6.63 -3.56 21.18
N ASN A 305 -7.05 -3.63 22.45
CA ASN A 305 -7.34 -2.46 23.26
C ASN A 305 -6.06 -1.97 23.97
N LEU A 306 -5.87 -0.65 24.00
CA LEU A 306 -4.70 0.02 24.58
C LEU A 306 -5.19 0.95 25.70
N THR A 307 -4.60 0.87 26.89
CA THR A 307 -5.02 1.68 28.04
C THR A 307 -3.83 2.38 28.71
N LEU A 308 -3.97 3.68 28.97
CA LEU A 308 -3.14 4.46 29.89
C LEU A 308 -3.81 4.55 31.27
N SER A 309 -3.05 4.44 32.34
CA SER A 309 -3.56 4.41 33.73
C SER A 309 -2.56 4.95 34.73
N ASN A 310 -2.99 5.19 35.98
CA ASN A 310 -2.13 5.57 37.10
C ASN A 310 -1.16 6.75 36.79
N PRO A 311 -1.65 7.91 36.31
CA PRO A 311 -0.79 9.05 36.04
C PRO A 311 -0.23 9.62 37.35
N VAL A 312 1.07 9.92 37.38
CA VAL A 312 1.77 10.53 38.51
C VAL A 312 2.39 11.84 38.06
N GLY A 313 2.12 12.93 38.80
CA GLY A 313 2.55 14.29 38.47
C GLY A 313 1.85 14.91 37.24
N THR A 314 0.92 14.19 36.61
CA THR A 314 0.26 14.59 35.35
C THR A 314 -1.21 14.14 35.33
N THR A 315 -1.94 14.50 34.28
CA THR A 315 -3.28 13.98 33.96
C THR A 315 -3.27 13.29 32.61
N ILE A 316 -4.24 12.41 32.35
CA ILE A 316 -4.43 11.80 31.02
C ILE A 316 -5.45 12.64 30.24
N ALA A 317 -5.12 13.02 29.00
CA ALA A 317 -5.96 13.84 28.13
C ALA A 317 -6.44 13.06 26.88
N ASN A 318 -7.52 13.55 26.26
CA ASN A 318 -8.14 12.98 25.05
C ASN A 318 -8.63 11.53 25.16
N GLY A 319 -8.83 11.04 26.39
CA GLY A 319 -9.24 9.66 26.69
C GLY A 319 -8.07 8.77 27.10
N SER A 320 -8.32 7.84 28.02
CA SER A 320 -7.32 6.90 28.51
C SER A 320 -7.16 5.65 27.62
N THR A 321 -7.91 5.54 26.53
CA THR A 321 -7.97 4.34 25.69
C THR A 321 -7.77 4.64 24.21
N ALA A 322 -7.12 3.72 23.51
CA ALA A 322 -7.00 3.69 22.06
C ALA A 322 -7.17 2.25 21.55
N THR A 323 -7.39 2.07 20.26
CA THR A 323 -7.50 0.75 19.62
C THR A 323 -6.41 0.59 18.57
N LEU A 324 -5.74 -0.55 18.57
CA LEU A 324 -4.89 -1.01 17.48
C LEU A 324 -5.68 -2.02 16.65
N THR A 325 -5.81 -1.78 15.34
CA THR A 325 -6.30 -2.76 14.38
C THR A 325 -5.12 -3.55 13.80
N ILE A 326 -5.22 -4.88 13.84
CA ILE A 326 -4.30 -5.81 13.19
C ILE A 326 -4.88 -6.17 11.82
N THR A 327 -4.05 -6.18 10.78
CA THR A 327 -4.39 -6.76 9.47
C THR A 327 -3.56 -8.03 9.24
N ASP A 328 -4.22 -9.17 9.06
CA ASP A 328 -3.61 -10.44 8.61
C ASP A 328 -2.67 -10.21 7.43
N VAL A 329 -1.50 -10.86 7.49
CA VAL A 329 -0.64 -11.06 6.31
C VAL A 329 -0.12 -12.49 6.28
N LEU A 330 -0.83 -13.37 5.56
CA LEU A 330 -0.40 -14.74 5.28
C LEU A 330 1.13 -14.83 4.97
N PRO A 331 1.89 -15.62 5.74
CA PRO A 331 3.33 -15.77 5.56
C PRO A 331 3.64 -16.57 4.29
N PRO A 332 4.86 -16.38 3.72
CA PRO A 332 5.26 -17.03 2.49
C PRO A 332 5.24 -18.57 2.57
N MET A 333 4.93 -19.21 1.44
CA MET A 333 4.89 -20.67 1.32
C MET A 333 6.30 -21.26 1.20
N GLN A 334 6.48 -22.48 1.68
CA GLN A 334 7.68 -23.29 1.46
C GLN A 334 7.38 -24.77 1.75
N GLY A 335 8.20 -25.68 1.23
CA GLY A 335 8.01 -27.12 1.44
C GLY A 335 7.16 -27.75 0.35
N THR A 336 6.14 -28.54 0.73
CA THR A 336 5.30 -29.30 -0.21
C THR A 336 3.82 -29.10 0.09
N TYR A 337 3.05 -28.80 -0.95
CA TYR A 337 1.59 -28.72 -0.93
C TYR A 337 1.01 -29.61 -2.02
N THR A 338 -0.24 -30.01 -1.86
CA THR A 338 -0.97 -30.91 -2.74
C THR A 338 -2.14 -30.21 -3.42
N VAL A 339 -2.40 -30.59 -4.67
CA VAL A 339 -3.47 -30.01 -5.49
C VAL A 339 -4.33 -31.10 -6.09
N GLY A 340 -5.65 -30.96 -5.93
CA GLY A 340 -6.66 -31.89 -6.41
C GLY A 340 -7.65 -32.33 -5.33
N ILE A 341 -8.44 -33.35 -5.64
CA ILE A 341 -9.45 -33.92 -4.74
C ILE A 341 -8.77 -34.49 -3.49
N GLY A 342 -9.10 -33.93 -2.32
CA GLY A 342 -8.51 -34.32 -1.04
C GLY A 342 -7.12 -33.74 -0.77
N GLY A 343 -6.67 -32.76 -1.56
CA GLY A 343 -5.43 -32.03 -1.33
C GLY A 343 -5.65 -30.68 -0.63
N ASP A 344 -4.55 -29.97 -0.35
CA ASP A 344 -4.56 -28.66 0.31
C ASP A 344 -5.31 -27.60 -0.51
N TYR A 345 -5.27 -27.71 -1.84
CA TYR A 345 -5.98 -26.80 -2.76
C TYR A 345 -6.74 -27.55 -3.85
N PRO A 346 -7.96 -27.11 -4.23
CA PRO A 346 -8.79 -27.83 -5.20
C PRO A 346 -8.37 -27.61 -6.67
N SER A 347 -7.51 -26.63 -6.95
CA SER A 347 -7.12 -26.24 -8.32
C SER A 347 -5.78 -25.51 -8.36
N LEU A 348 -5.22 -25.35 -9.57
CA LEU A 348 -4.09 -24.46 -9.83
C LEU A 348 -4.57 -23.02 -10.10
N THR A 349 -5.51 -22.85 -11.04
CA THR A 349 -5.77 -21.57 -11.74
C THR A 349 -7.16 -20.98 -11.52
N ASN A 350 -8.01 -21.62 -10.71
CA ASN A 350 -9.31 -21.08 -10.34
C ASN A 350 -9.23 -20.30 -9.02
N ALA A 351 -10.31 -19.60 -8.67
CA ALA A 351 -10.44 -18.99 -7.34
C ALA A 351 -10.40 -20.07 -6.25
N GLY A 352 -9.70 -19.81 -5.14
CA GLY A 352 -9.35 -20.79 -4.11
C GLY A 352 -8.22 -21.75 -4.50
N GLY A 353 -7.68 -21.65 -5.72
CA GLY A 353 -6.53 -22.44 -6.19
C GLY A 353 -5.18 -21.94 -5.67
N ILE A 354 -4.16 -22.79 -5.76
CA ILE A 354 -2.84 -22.50 -5.16
C ILE A 354 -2.14 -21.27 -5.76
N PHE A 355 -2.38 -20.93 -7.03
CA PHE A 355 -1.79 -19.70 -7.60
C PHE A 355 -2.36 -18.44 -6.94
N GLN A 356 -3.65 -18.42 -6.57
CA GLN A 356 -4.21 -17.30 -5.83
C GLN A 356 -3.54 -17.19 -4.45
N GLN A 357 -3.35 -18.34 -3.80
CA GLN A 357 -2.81 -18.46 -2.45
C GLN A 357 -1.31 -18.10 -2.37
N ILE A 358 -0.53 -18.31 -3.43
CA ILE A 358 0.83 -17.78 -3.52
C ILE A 358 0.78 -16.25 -3.76
N ASN A 359 -0.08 -15.78 -4.67
CA ASN A 359 -0.18 -14.36 -5.01
C ASN A 359 -0.65 -13.45 -3.86
N THR A 360 -1.42 -13.95 -2.89
CA THR A 360 -1.94 -13.16 -1.76
C THR A 360 -0.96 -13.02 -0.58
N ARG A 361 0.19 -13.71 -0.62
CA ARG A 361 1.19 -13.70 0.47
C ARG A 361 2.21 -12.59 0.24
N ILE A 362 2.54 -11.81 1.28
CA ILE A 362 3.39 -10.60 1.14
C ILE A 362 4.78 -10.87 0.53
N ALA A 363 5.34 -12.06 0.71
CA ALA A 363 6.59 -12.49 0.06
C ALA A 363 6.40 -13.65 -0.93
N GLY A 364 5.17 -14.13 -1.13
CA GLY A 364 4.84 -15.30 -1.96
C GLY A 364 5.40 -16.63 -1.42
N VAL A 365 6.71 -16.82 -1.56
CA VAL A 365 7.45 -18.05 -1.28
C VAL A 365 8.78 -17.71 -0.59
N SER A 366 9.20 -18.47 0.43
CA SER A 366 10.43 -18.21 1.23
C SER A 366 11.50 -19.29 1.12
N GLY A 367 11.22 -20.37 0.39
CA GLY A 367 12.10 -21.51 0.21
C GLY A 367 11.62 -22.40 -0.93
N PRO A 368 12.30 -23.51 -1.25
CA PRO A 368 11.84 -24.43 -2.29
C PRO A 368 10.39 -24.87 -2.06
N LEU A 369 9.55 -24.71 -3.09
CA LEU A 369 8.13 -25.02 -3.05
C LEU A 369 7.81 -26.13 -4.06
N THR A 370 7.16 -27.19 -3.59
CA THR A 370 6.69 -28.30 -4.43
C THR A 370 5.17 -28.37 -4.42
N ILE A 371 4.59 -28.42 -5.61
CA ILE A 371 3.15 -28.47 -5.88
C ILE A 371 2.86 -29.84 -6.50
N ASN A 372 2.44 -30.79 -5.65
CA ASN A 372 2.15 -32.17 -6.01
C ASN A 372 0.70 -32.32 -6.47
N ILE A 373 0.48 -32.65 -7.74
CA ILE A 373 -0.85 -32.88 -8.29
C ILE A 373 -1.28 -34.33 -7.94
N ILE A 374 -2.22 -34.48 -7.00
CA ILE A 374 -2.61 -35.78 -6.42
C ILE A 374 -3.88 -36.39 -7.03
N SER A 375 -4.67 -35.60 -7.76
CA SER A 375 -5.76 -36.08 -8.62
C SER A 375 -5.69 -35.39 -9.98
N ASP A 376 -6.46 -35.87 -10.96
CA ASP A 376 -6.71 -35.08 -12.16
C ASP A 376 -7.44 -33.78 -11.76
N LEU A 377 -7.12 -32.69 -12.47
CA LEU A 377 -7.68 -31.36 -12.26
C LEU A 377 -8.61 -31.03 -13.43
N THR A 378 -9.90 -30.91 -13.16
CA THR A 378 -10.94 -30.77 -14.17
C THR A 378 -11.67 -29.44 -14.03
N GLY A 379 -11.78 -28.68 -15.12
CA GLY A 379 -12.44 -27.37 -15.12
C GLY A 379 -11.52 -26.23 -14.68
N GLU A 380 -10.21 -26.37 -14.89
CA GLU A 380 -9.28 -25.23 -14.81
C GLU A 380 -9.67 -24.15 -15.85
N THR A 381 -9.53 -22.88 -15.50
CA THR A 381 -10.00 -21.75 -16.32
C THR A 381 -8.93 -20.73 -16.67
N GLY A 382 -7.69 -20.92 -16.19
CA GLY A 382 -6.62 -19.95 -16.36
C GLY A 382 -6.93 -18.58 -15.76
N ASN A 383 -7.95 -18.46 -14.91
CA ASN A 383 -8.46 -17.18 -14.41
C ASN A 383 -7.45 -16.49 -13.49
N ILE A 384 -6.78 -17.28 -12.66
CA ILE A 384 -5.66 -16.86 -11.83
C ILE A 384 -4.35 -17.33 -12.51
N GLU A 385 -3.44 -16.39 -12.72
CA GLU A 385 -2.06 -16.64 -13.11
C GLU A 385 -1.15 -16.62 -11.87
N LEU A 386 -0.01 -17.29 -11.90
CA LEU A 386 1.01 -17.17 -10.86
C LEU A 386 1.87 -15.94 -11.16
N ASN A 387 1.97 -15.00 -10.21
CA ASN A 387 2.76 -13.76 -10.36
C ASN A 387 4.24 -13.97 -9.98
N GLU A 388 5.07 -12.97 -10.28
CA GLU A 388 6.47 -12.87 -9.82
C GLU A 388 6.64 -13.26 -8.35
N ILE A 389 7.63 -14.10 -8.09
CA ILE A 389 7.92 -14.65 -6.76
C ILE A 389 9.18 -13.98 -6.22
N ALA A 390 9.01 -13.18 -5.17
CA ALA A 390 10.11 -12.48 -4.51
C ALA A 390 11.20 -13.47 -4.04
N GLY A 391 12.45 -13.03 -4.07
CA GLY A 391 13.61 -13.85 -3.70
C GLY A 391 14.01 -14.94 -4.71
N GLY A 392 13.21 -15.20 -5.76
CA GLY A 392 13.53 -16.16 -6.81
C GLY A 392 13.57 -17.62 -6.33
N HIS A 393 12.78 -17.96 -5.31
CA HIS A 393 12.75 -19.33 -4.77
C HIS A 393 12.16 -20.32 -5.79
N PRO A 394 12.74 -21.54 -5.94
CA PRO A 394 12.33 -22.46 -6.99
C PRO A 394 10.96 -23.09 -6.69
N VAL A 395 10.08 -23.09 -7.69
CA VAL A 395 8.75 -23.73 -7.62
C VAL A 395 8.71 -24.93 -8.57
N LEU A 396 8.38 -26.11 -8.05
CA LEU A 396 8.24 -27.35 -8.79
C LEU A 396 6.76 -27.77 -8.86
N ILE A 397 6.19 -27.85 -10.06
CA ILE A 397 4.84 -28.38 -10.30
C ILE A 397 4.98 -29.76 -10.96
N GLN A 398 4.42 -30.80 -10.34
CA GLN A 398 4.60 -32.18 -10.81
C GLN A 398 3.39 -33.10 -10.50
N PRO A 399 3.18 -34.18 -11.28
CA PRO A 399 2.24 -35.24 -10.91
C PRO A 399 2.79 -36.04 -9.73
N PHE A 400 1.91 -36.52 -8.84
CA PHE A 400 2.32 -37.31 -7.68
C PHE A 400 1.48 -38.60 -7.56
N GLY A 401 2.15 -39.70 -7.18
CA GLY A 401 1.56 -41.03 -7.00
C GLY A 401 1.27 -41.80 -8.30
N SER A 402 0.68 -41.13 -9.30
CA SER A 402 0.46 -41.69 -10.65
C SER A 402 0.51 -40.59 -11.71
N ALA A 403 0.29 -40.94 -12.97
CA ALA A 403 0.03 -39.96 -14.03
C ALA A 403 -1.20 -39.10 -13.70
N ARG A 404 -1.24 -37.89 -14.29
CA ARG A 404 -2.26 -36.85 -14.05
C ARG A 404 -2.66 -36.11 -15.32
N THR A 405 -3.93 -35.70 -15.35
CA THR A 405 -4.48 -34.78 -16.36
C THR A 405 -4.86 -33.44 -15.72
N ILE A 406 -4.47 -32.33 -16.36
CA ILE A 406 -5.01 -30.99 -16.11
C ILE A 406 -5.85 -30.64 -17.34
N THR A 407 -7.17 -30.47 -17.20
CA THR A 407 -8.08 -30.21 -18.31
C THR A 407 -9.03 -29.06 -18.01
N GLY A 408 -9.25 -28.21 -19.00
CA GLY A 408 -10.01 -26.98 -18.78
C GLY A 408 -10.30 -26.16 -20.03
N ALA A 409 -10.95 -25.03 -19.83
CA ALA A 409 -11.28 -24.04 -20.85
C ALA A 409 -11.33 -22.65 -20.21
N LEU A 410 -10.81 -21.63 -20.90
CA LEU A 410 -10.55 -20.32 -20.32
C LEU A 410 -11.85 -19.57 -19.95
N SER A 411 -11.85 -18.92 -18.78
CA SER A 411 -13.01 -18.13 -18.32
C SER A 411 -13.29 -16.89 -19.18
N THR A 412 -12.28 -16.36 -19.85
CA THR A 412 -12.37 -15.17 -20.71
C THR A 412 -11.49 -15.31 -21.95
N THR A 413 -11.74 -14.45 -22.95
CA THR A 413 -10.84 -14.25 -24.11
C THR A 413 -9.63 -13.35 -23.80
N THR A 414 -9.54 -12.78 -22.59
CA THR A 414 -8.39 -12.00 -22.12
C THR A 414 -7.33 -12.87 -21.46
N ASN A 415 -7.73 -14.02 -20.90
CA ASN A 415 -6.79 -15.08 -20.55
C ASN A 415 -6.19 -15.64 -21.85
N LEU A 416 -4.90 -15.95 -21.86
CA LEU A 416 -4.18 -16.43 -23.06
C LEU A 416 -3.42 -17.74 -22.85
N GLY A 417 -3.61 -18.39 -21.70
CA GLY A 417 -3.09 -19.73 -21.41
C GLY A 417 -3.98 -20.44 -20.39
N LEU A 418 -4.01 -21.78 -20.40
CA LEU A 418 -4.72 -22.55 -19.37
C LEU A 418 -3.96 -22.54 -18.06
N ILE A 419 -2.64 -22.73 -18.10
CA ILE A 419 -1.73 -22.42 -16.99
C ILE A 419 -0.95 -21.16 -17.38
N ARG A 420 -0.99 -20.14 -16.52
CA ARG A 420 -0.38 -18.82 -16.77
C ARG A 420 0.61 -18.43 -15.68
N PHE A 421 1.72 -17.83 -16.11
CA PHE A 421 2.81 -17.35 -15.27
C PHE A 421 3.20 -15.94 -15.72
N ASN A 422 3.25 -14.98 -14.78
CA ASN A 422 3.33 -13.55 -15.03
C ASN A 422 4.55 -12.94 -14.31
N GLY A 423 5.68 -12.85 -15.02
CA GLY A 423 6.96 -12.41 -14.45
C GLY A 423 7.59 -13.41 -13.48
N THR A 424 7.28 -14.71 -13.59
CA THR A 424 7.77 -15.72 -12.64
C THR A 424 9.22 -16.10 -12.89
N ASP A 425 9.92 -16.44 -11.81
CA ASP A 425 11.30 -16.93 -11.85
C ASP A 425 11.42 -18.34 -11.29
N ASN A 426 12.34 -19.12 -11.85
CA ASN A 426 12.72 -20.45 -11.39
C ASN A 426 11.55 -21.45 -11.27
N VAL A 427 10.45 -21.25 -12.01
CA VAL A 427 9.33 -22.20 -12.05
C VAL A 427 9.66 -23.37 -12.99
N THR A 428 9.49 -24.59 -12.49
CA THR A 428 9.63 -25.83 -13.25
C THR A 428 8.32 -26.60 -13.23
N ILE A 429 7.68 -26.76 -14.39
CA ILE A 429 6.70 -27.84 -14.58
C ILE A 429 7.48 -29.09 -15.00
N ASN A 430 7.47 -30.11 -14.14
CA ASN A 430 8.02 -31.43 -14.45
C ASN A 430 6.90 -32.46 -14.55
N GLY A 431 6.63 -32.95 -15.76
CA GLY A 431 5.59 -33.95 -15.97
C GLY A 431 5.97 -35.39 -15.65
N SER A 432 7.17 -35.66 -15.12
CA SER A 432 7.52 -37.01 -14.64
C SER A 432 7.16 -37.20 -13.17
N LEU A 433 6.91 -38.43 -12.75
CA LEU A 433 7.00 -38.81 -11.35
C LEU A 433 8.43 -38.60 -10.81
N ALA A 434 8.55 -38.53 -9.48
CA ALA A 434 9.81 -38.25 -8.79
C ALA A 434 10.88 -39.32 -9.08
N GLY A 435 12.13 -38.87 -9.28
CA GLY A 435 13.30 -39.73 -9.53
C GLY A 435 13.51 -40.15 -10.99
N ALA A 436 12.57 -39.89 -11.90
CA ALA A 436 12.73 -40.21 -13.32
C ALA A 436 13.64 -39.20 -14.05
N SER A 437 14.45 -39.68 -14.99
CA SER A 437 15.37 -38.88 -15.81
C SER A 437 15.33 -39.31 -17.28
N VAL A 438 15.48 -38.34 -18.20
CA VAL A 438 15.70 -38.64 -19.63
C VAL A 438 17.11 -39.15 -19.87
N ALA A 439 17.26 -40.04 -20.84
CA ALA A 439 18.54 -40.17 -21.55
C ALA A 439 18.79 -38.90 -22.38
N SER A 440 20.04 -38.40 -22.36
CA SER A 440 20.43 -37.22 -23.11
C SER A 440 20.35 -37.47 -24.63
N CYS A 441 20.01 -36.42 -25.38
CA CYS A 441 20.11 -36.38 -26.85
C CYS A 441 19.19 -37.33 -27.64
N GLN A 442 18.17 -37.93 -27.00
CA GLN A 442 17.18 -38.76 -27.70
C GLN A 442 16.24 -37.91 -28.56
N ILE A 443 16.19 -38.18 -29.88
CA ILE A 443 15.31 -37.46 -30.82
C ILE A 443 13.85 -37.74 -30.50
N GLY A 444 13.07 -36.67 -30.29
CA GLY A 444 11.67 -36.78 -29.84
C GLY A 444 11.51 -37.23 -28.40
N GLY A 445 12.61 -37.41 -27.65
CA GLY A 445 12.63 -37.68 -26.22
C GLY A 445 12.01 -39.01 -25.81
N ASP A 446 11.80 -39.16 -24.50
CA ASP A 446 11.19 -40.33 -23.89
C ASP A 446 9.74 -40.02 -23.47
N ALA A 447 8.80 -40.69 -24.13
CA ALA A 447 7.37 -40.57 -23.84
C ALA A 447 6.94 -41.30 -22.55
N SER A 448 7.71 -42.28 -22.06
CA SER A 448 7.32 -43.11 -20.90
C SER A 448 7.22 -42.31 -19.60
N ILE A 449 8.05 -41.26 -19.47
CA ILE A 449 8.07 -40.35 -18.31
C ILE A 449 7.18 -39.11 -18.51
N ARG A 450 6.39 -39.04 -19.59
CA ARG A 450 5.42 -37.95 -19.82
C ARG A 450 4.11 -38.22 -19.10
N GLN A 451 4.15 -38.14 -17.78
CA GLN A 451 3.08 -38.55 -16.88
C GLN A 451 2.16 -37.40 -16.45
N LEU A 452 2.42 -36.16 -16.88
CA LEU A 452 1.49 -35.03 -16.80
C LEU A 452 0.97 -34.68 -18.20
N THR A 453 -0.35 -34.59 -18.34
CA THR A 453 -1.01 -34.16 -19.57
C THR A 453 -1.84 -32.90 -19.33
N ILE A 454 -1.66 -31.88 -20.15
CA ILE A 454 -2.39 -30.60 -20.09
C ILE A 454 -3.28 -30.50 -21.33
N VAL A 455 -4.57 -30.31 -21.13
CA VAL A 455 -5.60 -30.27 -22.19
C VAL A 455 -6.33 -28.93 -22.14
N ASN A 456 -5.99 -28.03 -23.05
CA ASN A 456 -6.70 -26.75 -23.22
C ASN A 456 -7.78 -26.90 -24.29
N ASN A 457 -9.05 -26.85 -23.87
CA ASN A 457 -10.23 -26.99 -24.72
C ASN A 457 -10.76 -25.65 -25.25
N SER A 458 -9.95 -24.57 -25.21
CA SER A 458 -10.38 -23.22 -25.61
C SER A 458 -10.14 -22.95 -27.10
N VAL A 459 -11.14 -22.34 -27.75
CA VAL A 459 -11.03 -21.80 -29.11
C VAL A 459 -10.15 -20.56 -29.17
N GLY A 460 -9.68 -20.19 -30.37
CA GLY A 460 -9.00 -18.91 -30.60
C GLY A 460 -7.50 -18.91 -30.26
N THR A 461 -7.00 -17.78 -29.77
CA THR A 461 -5.56 -17.50 -29.62
C THR A 461 -5.08 -17.77 -28.19
N THR A 462 -5.13 -19.03 -27.76
CA THR A 462 -4.83 -19.43 -26.37
C THR A 462 -3.73 -20.50 -26.29
N ALA A 463 -2.98 -20.56 -25.20
CA ALA A 463 -1.90 -21.54 -24.98
C ALA A 463 -2.30 -22.67 -24.02
N GLY A 464 -1.64 -23.83 -24.09
CA GLY A 464 -1.70 -24.82 -23.00
C GLY A 464 -0.97 -24.29 -21.75
N ILE A 465 0.27 -23.86 -21.94
CA ILE A 465 1.11 -23.19 -20.94
C ILE A 465 1.57 -21.84 -21.48
N LEU A 466 1.41 -20.77 -20.70
CA LEU A 466 1.87 -19.42 -21.02
C LEU A 466 2.80 -18.88 -19.92
N PHE A 467 4.02 -18.53 -20.30
CA PHE A 467 4.88 -17.62 -19.55
C PHE A 467 4.85 -16.26 -20.24
N GLN A 468 4.50 -15.21 -19.49
CA GLN A 468 4.49 -13.83 -19.98
C GLN A 468 5.38 -12.95 -19.09
N SER A 469 6.09 -11.99 -19.70
CA SER A 469 6.81 -10.94 -18.96
C SER A 469 5.81 -10.00 -18.27
N ALA A 470 6.10 -9.60 -17.03
CA ALA A 470 5.33 -8.62 -16.26
C ALA A 470 6.03 -7.24 -16.29
N MET A 471 6.03 -6.52 -15.16
CA MET A 471 6.94 -5.38 -14.91
C MET A 471 8.40 -5.84 -14.82
N SER A 472 8.58 -7.09 -14.41
CA SER A 472 9.78 -7.93 -14.41
C SER A 472 9.86 -8.81 -15.67
N GLY A 473 11.05 -9.34 -15.96
CA GLY A 473 11.21 -10.43 -16.92
C GLY A 473 10.66 -11.76 -16.37
N ALA A 474 10.92 -12.86 -17.06
CA ALA A 474 10.63 -14.20 -16.54
C ALA A 474 11.85 -15.11 -16.77
N TYR A 475 12.55 -15.48 -15.70
CA TYR A 475 13.90 -16.03 -15.76
C TYR A 475 13.94 -17.53 -15.36
N ASN A 476 14.71 -18.31 -16.13
CA ASN A 476 15.04 -19.72 -15.87
C ASN A 476 13.84 -20.71 -15.86
N ASN A 477 12.68 -20.30 -16.39
CA ASN A 477 11.46 -21.12 -16.36
C ASN A 477 11.55 -22.36 -17.26
N THR A 478 11.21 -23.53 -16.72
CA THR A 478 11.32 -24.83 -17.40
C THR A 478 9.97 -25.54 -17.53
N VAL A 479 9.64 -26.00 -18.72
CA VAL A 479 8.63 -27.05 -18.93
C VAL A 479 9.34 -28.30 -19.40
N LYS A 480 9.24 -29.40 -18.65
CA LYS A 480 9.84 -30.67 -19.05
C LYS A 480 8.95 -31.88 -18.81
N ASN A 481 9.07 -32.89 -19.67
CA ASN A 481 8.35 -34.17 -19.55
C ASN A 481 6.80 -34.04 -19.61
N VAL A 482 6.24 -33.04 -20.31
CA VAL A 482 4.78 -32.77 -20.32
C VAL A 482 4.14 -33.11 -21.67
N ASN A 483 2.96 -33.72 -21.68
CA ASN A 483 2.09 -33.76 -22.88
C ASN A 483 1.20 -32.52 -22.90
N VAL A 484 1.18 -31.75 -23.98
CA VAL A 484 0.31 -30.57 -24.14
C VAL A 484 -0.58 -30.77 -25.37
N VAL A 485 -1.90 -30.71 -25.15
CA VAL A 485 -2.93 -30.95 -26.15
C VAL A 485 -3.84 -29.72 -26.24
N GLY A 486 -3.96 -29.15 -27.44
CA GLY A 486 -4.88 -28.04 -27.71
C GLY A 486 -6.27 -28.47 -28.16
N TYR A 487 -7.11 -27.45 -28.36
CA TYR A 487 -8.50 -27.63 -28.79
C TYR A 487 -8.60 -28.19 -30.22
N SER A 488 -7.91 -27.60 -31.18
CA SER A 488 -7.82 -28.12 -32.56
C SER A 488 -6.59 -27.57 -33.28
N PRO A 489 -6.12 -28.23 -34.37
CA PRO A 489 -5.00 -27.74 -35.16
C PRO A 489 -5.22 -26.35 -35.79
N GLY A 490 -6.45 -25.82 -35.82
CA GLY A 490 -6.75 -24.48 -36.34
C GLY A 490 -6.48 -23.34 -35.36
N TYR A 491 -6.25 -23.65 -34.07
CA TYR A 491 -6.24 -22.65 -32.99
C TYR A 491 -5.06 -22.82 -32.03
N GLY A 492 -4.72 -21.73 -31.34
CA GLY A 492 -3.87 -21.74 -30.16
C GLY A 492 -2.40 -22.16 -30.32
N TYR A 493 -1.75 -22.23 -29.17
CA TYR A 493 -0.36 -22.59 -28.95
C TYR A 493 -0.25 -23.76 -27.97
N GLY A 494 0.79 -24.58 -28.07
CA GLY A 494 1.09 -25.56 -27.02
C GLY A 494 1.72 -24.88 -25.81
N ILE A 495 2.99 -24.50 -25.97
CA ILE A 495 3.80 -23.83 -24.96
C ILE A 495 4.23 -22.47 -25.51
N MET A 496 3.95 -21.39 -24.78
CA MET A 496 4.17 -20.02 -25.22
C MET A 496 5.01 -19.23 -24.21
N TYR A 497 6.13 -18.68 -24.67
CA TYR A 497 6.88 -17.62 -23.98
C TYR A 497 6.62 -16.31 -24.71
N ARG A 498 5.97 -15.35 -24.03
CA ARG A 498 5.53 -14.08 -24.63
C ARG A 498 6.11 -12.88 -23.90
N VAL A 499 6.42 -11.82 -24.64
CA VAL A 499 6.58 -10.47 -24.08
C VAL A 499 5.34 -9.63 -24.44
N PHE A 500 4.83 -8.86 -23.48
CA PHE A 500 3.71 -7.94 -23.68
C PHE A 500 4.19 -6.53 -24.03
N PRO A 501 3.72 -5.91 -25.13
CA PRO A 501 3.75 -4.46 -25.26
C PRO A 501 2.62 -3.87 -24.40
N HIS A 502 2.96 -3.31 -23.24
CA HIS A 502 1.98 -2.54 -22.45
C HIS A 502 1.80 -1.16 -23.07
N SER A 503 0.54 -0.75 -23.31
CA SER A 503 0.19 0.53 -23.93
C SER A 503 0.30 1.69 -22.93
N GLY A 504 1.53 2.06 -22.56
CA GLY A 504 1.82 3.17 -21.66
C GLY A 504 3.12 2.99 -20.88
N SER A 505 4.19 3.66 -21.32
CA SER A 505 5.36 4.06 -20.52
C SER A 505 5.86 3.08 -19.43
N VAL A 506 6.17 1.84 -19.80
CA VAL A 506 7.03 0.95 -19.01
C VAL A 506 8.49 1.19 -19.45
N PRO A 507 9.50 1.25 -18.54
CA PRO A 507 10.89 1.29 -18.95
C PRO A 507 11.25 0.07 -19.81
N SER A 508 12.02 0.30 -20.87
CA SER A 508 12.52 -0.77 -21.73
C SER A 508 13.47 -1.71 -20.96
N LEU A 509 13.41 -3.01 -21.29
CA LEU A 509 14.46 -4.05 -21.25
C LEU A 509 13.96 -5.44 -20.79
N VAL A 510 12.80 -5.57 -20.15
CA VAL A 510 12.32 -6.88 -19.65
C VAL A 510 11.96 -7.87 -20.77
N ASN A 511 12.36 -9.12 -20.57
CA ASN A 511 12.31 -10.24 -21.51
C ASN A 511 12.20 -11.58 -20.75
N ASN A 512 11.86 -12.64 -21.46
CA ASN A 512 11.97 -14.00 -20.94
C ASN A 512 13.40 -14.51 -21.21
N GLN A 513 14.09 -15.09 -20.22
CA GLN A 513 15.48 -15.55 -20.39
C GLN A 513 15.73 -16.92 -19.77
N ASN A 514 16.70 -17.66 -20.33
CA ASN A 514 17.10 -19.00 -19.91
C ASN A 514 15.95 -20.03 -19.86
N SER A 515 14.90 -19.78 -20.66
CA SER A 515 13.70 -20.63 -20.68
C SER A 515 13.97 -21.97 -21.36
N ARG A 516 13.42 -23.07 -20.83
CA ARG A 516 13.66 -24.43 -21.32
C ARG A 516 12.37 -25.19 -21.61
N VAL A 517 12.29 -25.82 -22.78
CA VAL A 517 11.27 -26.80 -23.14
C VAL A 517 11.93 -28.13 -23.51
N GLU A 518 11.75 -29.14 -22.66
CA GLU A 518 12.52 -30.39 -22.73
C GLU A 518 11.63 -31.64 -22.66
N ASN A 519 11.76 -32.55 -23.63
CA ASN A 519 11.04 -33.82 -23.61
C ASN A 519 9.50 -33.67 -23.47
N CYS A 520 8.92 -32.59 -23.98
CA CYS A 520 7.48 -32.43 -24.05
C CYS A 520 6.92 -33.04 -25.34
N SER A 521 5.65 -33.43 -25.34
CA SER A 521 4.90 -33.65 -26.58
C SER A 521 3.88 -32.54 -26.77
N VAL A 522 3.73 -32.04 -28.00
CA VAL A 522 2.79 -30.95 -28.30
C VAL A 522 1.93 -31.31 -29.50
N LYS A 523 0.60 -31.27 -29.31
CA LYS A 523 -0.38 -31.77 -30.29
C LYS A 523 -1.60 -30.85 -30.38
N LYS A 524 -2.30 -30.94 -31.52
CA LYS A 524 -3.66 -30.42 -31.72
C LYS A 524 -3.77 -28.89 -31.55
N VAL A 525 -2.79 -28.17 -32.11
CA VAL A 525 -2.64 -26.69 -32.04
C VAL A 525 -2.20 -26.09 -33.38
N LEU A 526 -2.35 -24.78 -33.55
CA LEU A 526 -1.84 -24.05 -34.71
C LEU A 526 -0.30 -23.95 -34.66
N THR A 527 0.27 -23.63 -33.51
CA THR A 527 1.73 -23.56 -33.28
C THR A 527 2.15 -24.37 -32.04
N GLY A 528 3.19 -25.18 -32.16
CA GLY A 528 3.63 -26.08 -31.09
C GLY A 528 4.27 -25.33 -29.93
N ILE A 529 5.52 -24.92 -30.11
CA ILE A 529 6.28 -24.10 -29.17
C ILE A 529 6.50 -22.72 -29.76
N TYR A 530 6.21 -21.66 -29.01
CA TYR A 530 6.44 -20.27 -29.38
C TYR A 530 7.34 -19.58 -28.36
N SER A 531 8.34 -18.83 -28.83
CA SER A 531 9.01 -17.81 -28.02
C SER A 531 9.17 -16.52 -28.83
N SER A 532 8.95 -15.37 -28.17
CA SER A 532 9.38 -14.08 -28.70
C SER A 532 9.89 -13.15 -27.61
N GLY A 533 11.10 -12.62 -27.81
CA GLY A 533 11.57 -11.43 -27.10
C GLY A 533 10.88 -10.15 -27.56
N SER A 534 11.12 -9.06 -26.83
CA SER A 534 10.46 -7.76 -26.98
C SER A 534 10.67 -7.14 -28.37
N THR A 535 11.93 -6.97 -28.79
CA THR A 535 12.31 -6.37 -30.09
C THR A 535 13.63 -6.96 -30.58
N THR A 536 14.03 -6.66 -31.82
CA THR A 536 15.37 -6.97 -32.33
C THR A 536 16.49 -6.22 -31.59
N SER A 537 16.18 -5.06 -30.99
CA SER A 537 17.11 -4.27 -30.17
C SER A 537 17.12 -4.68 -28.68
N ASN A 538 16.12 -5.43 -28.23
CA ASN A 538 16.02 -6.01 -26.90
C ASN A 538 15.55 -7.47 -27.02
N PRO A 539 16.41 -8.39 -27.47
CA PRO A 539 16.05 -9.79 -27.66
C PRO A 539 16.07 -10.58 -26.34
N SER A 540 15.26 -11.64 -26.29
CA SER A 540 15.38 -12.70 -25.30
C SER A 540 16.67 -13.50 -25.49
N THR A 541 17.06 -14.28 -24.48
CA THR A 541 18.35 -14.97 -24.43
C THR A 541 18.25 -16.35 -23.78
N GLY A 542 19.12 -17.28 -24.18
CA GLY A 542 19.29 -18.55 -23.48
C GLY A 542 18.14 -19.56 -23.63
N LEU A 543 17.22 -19.35 -24.57
CA LEU A 543 16.14 -20.29 -24.89
C LEU A 543 16.70 -21.66 -25.33
N ILE A 544 16.23 -22.75 -24.71
CA ILE A 544 16.56 -24.12 -25.11
C ILE A 544 15.28 -24.92 -25.37
N ILE A 545 15.13 -25.44 -26.59
CA ILE A 545 14.02 -26.30 -26.99
C ILE A 545 14.62 -27.63 -27.46
N THR A 546 14.50 -28.68 -26.65
CA THR A 546 15.20 -29.95 -26.91
C THR A 546 14.38 -31.23 -26.63
N GLN A 547 14.65 -32.29 -27.39
CA GLN A 547 14.07 -33.62 -27.20
C GLN A 547 12.51 -33.67 -27.27
N ASN A 548 11.84 -32.68 -27.86
CA ASN A 548 10.37 -32.62 -27.90
C ASN A 548 9.78 -33.43 -29.07
N ASP A 549 8.58 -34.01 -28.90
CA ASP A 549 7.81 -34.67 -29.96
C ASP A 549 6.59 -33.86 -30.39
N ILE A 550 6.70 -33.21 -31.54
CA ILE A 550 5.71 -32.33 -32.16
C ILE A 550 5.17 -32.96 -33.46
N SER A 551 5.59 -34.19 -33.79
CA SER A 551 5.36 -34.88 -35.08
C SER A 551 3.99 -35.56 -35.22
N ALA A 552 2.97 -35.00 -34.57
CA ALA A 552 1.61 -35.54 -34.66
C ALA A 552 0.97 -35.26 -36.04
N MET A 553 0.11 -36.17 -36.48
CA MET A 553 -0.56 -36.11 -37.78
C MET A 553 -2.09 -36.12 -37.64
N GLY A 554 -2.81 -35.98 -38.77
CA GLY A 554 -4.28 -36.06 -38.79
C GLY A 554 -4.96 -34.94 -38.00
N THR A 555 -5.91 -35.30 -37.14
CA THR A 555 -6.64 -34.40 -36.23
C THR A 555 -5.79 -33.81 -35.11
N ASP A 556 -4.66 -34.45 -34.80
CA ASP A 556 -3.84 -34.13 -33.63
C ASP A 556 -2.57 -33.37 -34.03
N ARG A 557 -2.43 -33.02 -35.32
CA ARG A 557 -1.26 -32.33 -35.85
C ARG A 557 -1.05 -30.94 -35.25
N VAL A 558 0.20 -30.48 -35.32
CA VAL A 558 0.50 -29.05 -35.31
C VAL A 558 0.44 -28.52 -36.73
N SER A 559 -0.42 -27.54 -37.03
CA SER A 559 -0.79 -27.26 -38.43
C SER A 559 0.01 -26.17 -39.16
N LYS A 560 0.71 -25.28 -38.43
CA LYS A 560 1.44 -24.14 -39.04
C LYS A 560 2.92 -24.12 -38.70
N ASN A 561 3.29 -24.09 -37.42
CA ASN A 561 4.70 -24.09 -37.00
C ASN A 561 4.91 -25.07 -35.83
N ALA A 562 5.79 -26.06 -35.95
CA ALA A 562 6.15 -26.90 -34.82
C ALA A 562 6.89 -26.10 -33.73
N VAL A 563 7.84 -25.27 -34.16
CA VAL A 563 8.56 -24.30 -33.32
C VAL A 563 8.57 -22.95 -34.06
N LEU A 564 8.27 -21.86 -33.35
CA LEU A 564 8.36 -20.49 -33.85
C LEU A 564 9.12 -19.63 -32.83
N ILE A 565 10.20 -18.98 -33.30
CA ILE A 565 11.12 -18.20 -32.48
C ILE A 565 11.32 -16.83 -33.15
N ALA A 566 11.23 -15.75 -32.38
CA ALA A 566 11.47 -14.38 -32.84
C ALA A 566 12.22 -13.56 -31.77
N ASN A 567 13.01 -12.55 -32.17
CA ASN A 567 13.70 -11.64 -31.25
C ASN A 567 14.48 -12.38 -30.14
N GLU A 568 15.28 -13.39 -30.50
CA GLU A 568 15.94 -14.33 -29.58
C GLU A 568 17.41 -14.51 -29.96
N THR A 569 18.30 -14.50 -28.96
CA THR A 569 19.75 -14.56 -29.15
C THR A 569 20.29 -15.94 -28.83
N ASN A 570 20.97 -16.56 -29.80
CA ASN A 570 21.58 -17.89 -29.71
C ASN A 570 20.65 -19.03 -29.21
N PRO A 571 19.36 -19.09 -29.63
CA PRO A 571 18.44 -20.14 -29.17
C PRO A 571 18.92 -21.53 -29.59
N GLN A 572 18.83 -22.51 -28.68
CA GLN A 572 19.28 -23.88 -28.91
C GLN A 572 18.09 -24.77 -29.25
N VAL A 573 18.02 -25.25 -30.50
CA VAL A 573 16.93 -26.12 -30.98
C VAL A 573 17.53 -27.44 -31.46
N THR A 574 17.43 -28.49 -30.65
CA THR A 574 18.16 -29.77 -30.86
C THR A 574 17.30 -31.00 -30.56
N PHE A 575 17.52 -32.11 -31.25
CA PHE A 575 16.86 -33.40 -30.97
C PHE A 575 15.31 -33.38 -30.94
N ASN A 576 14.66 -32.36 -31.50
CA ASN A 576 13.20 -32.33 -31.60
C ASN A 576 12.74 -33.20 -32.79
N LYS A 577 11.65 -33.94 -32.59
CA LYS A 577 10.95 -34.68 -33.64
C LYS A 577 9.75 -33.84 -34.09
N VAL A 578 9.69 -33.56 -35.39
CA VAL A 578 8.73 -32.66 -36.06
C VAL A 578 8.13 -33.38 -37.26
#